data_AF-A0A8T2ZCJ7-F1
#
_entry.id   AF-A0A8T2ZCJ7-F1
#
_cell.length_a   1.000
_cell.length_b   1.000
_cell.length_c   1.000
_cell.angle_alpha   90.00
_cell.angle_beta   90.00
_cell.angle_gamma   90.00
#
_symmetry.space_group_name_H-M   'P 1'
#
loop_
_entity.id
_entity.type
_entity.pdbx_description
1 polymer ?
#
loop_
_entity_poly.entity_id
_entity_poly.type
_entity_poly.pdbx_seq_one_letter_code
_entity_poly.pdbx_strand_id
1 'polypeptide(L)'
;MGTSKRTQVVTSDREKWDKVFGGLVKLLKNQQEQLETLLKERKILEDRIKTQHDRWVSDIRLYDDHILQIKGGLMEKDMACLLEAAKGDLMLGLKQREVSLHKLKFEQTEDELADFQALFGYLSQSLKENSKETANGKGPGHSDLKSGEAKKLEAEVEMLKLENQKLVFEKNSEASALQKGKNFVWNQYDILESNLTNKLRIKEAEVEKANEKIAEVLATAELLQSSNDEKNEIIQRLNAKVAKMEADTKKWKEETSKLSRELELLRKLRTAQITTVMKPCSAPVRTFTSGVKSCGRDCNLVDRKVLQSAVPSKDAEKVLKN
;
A
#
# COMPACT_ATOMS: atom_id res chain seq x y z
N MET A 1 56.18 -8.38 90.72
CA MET A 1 55.52 -9.13 89.62
C MET A 1 54.20 -8.43 89.31
N GLY A 2 54.12 -7.59 88.28
CA GLY A 2 52.90 -6.82 88.05
C GLY A 2 52.94 -5.91 86.83
N THR A 3 53.14 -6.46 85.64
CA THR A 3 52.92 -5.74 84.37
C THR A 3 52.44 -6.70 83.29
N SER A 4 51.16 -7.00 83.26
CA SER A 4 50.51 -7.55 82.06
C SER A 4 49.00 -7.35 82.18
N LYS A 5 48.47 -6.36 81.45
CA LYS A 5 47.03 -6.16 81.14
C LYS A 5 46.80 -4.89 80.32
N ARG A 6 47.66 -3.86 80.43
CA ARG A 6 47.48 -2.58 79.72
C ARG A 6 47.80 -2.65 78.22
N THR A 7 48.75 -3.49 77.81
CA THR A 7 49.22 -3.58 76.42
C THR A 7 48.27 -4.40 75.53
N GLN A 8 47.52 -5.35 76.10
CA GLN A 8 46.63 -6.26 75.36
C GLN A 8 45.29 -5.61 74.95
N VAL A 9 44.85 -4.58 75.68
CA VAL A 9 43.61 -3.84 75.38
C VAL A 9 43.83 -2.89 74.20
N VAL A 10 44.99 -2.22 74.13
CA VAL A 10 45.34 -1.30 73.04
C VAL A 10 45.49 -2.02 71.69
N THR A 11 45.96 -3.27 71.69
CA THR A 11 46.03 -4.09 70.47
C THR A 11 44.67 -4.57 69.99
N SER A 12 43.73 -4.87 70.91
CA SER A 12 42.38 -5.34 70.57
C SER A 12 41.51 -4.27 69.91
N ASP A 13 41.62 -3.01 70.34
CA ASP A 13 40.81 -1.94 69.75
C ASP A 13 41.32 -1.52 68.37
N ARG A 14 42.64 -1.57 68.14
CA ARG A 14 43.22 -1.32 66.81
C ARG A 14 42.69 -2.30 65.77
N GLU A 15 42.61 -3.59 66.10
CA GLU A 15 42.05 -4.61 65.20
C GLU A 15 40.55 -4.40 64.90
N LYS A 16 39.77 -3.90 65.87
CA LYS A 16 38.35 -3.55 65.63
C LYS A 16 38.24 -2.38 64.67
N TRP A 17 39.05 -1.34 64.85
CA TRP A 17 39.08 -0.21 63.93
C TRP A 17 39.54 -0.62 62.54
N ASP A 18 40.57 -1.45 62.40
CA ASP A 18 41.02 -1.95 61.10
C ASP A 18 39.91 -2.76 60.38
N LYS A 19 39.09 -3.52 61.12
CA LYS A 19 37.91 -4.19 60.56
C LYS A 19 36.83 -3.20 60.10
N VAL A 20 36.57 -2.16 60.87
CA VAL A 20 35.61 -1.10 60.51
C VAL A 20 36.09 -0.33 59.28
N PHE A 21 37.35 0.13 59.27
CA PHE A 21 37.96 0.82 58.14
C PHE A 21 38.02 -0.07 56.90
N GLY A 22 38.41 -1.34 57.05
CA GLY A 22 38.41 -2.31 55.95
C GLY A 22 37.01 -2.55 55.37
N GLY A 23 35.99 -2.60 56.22
CA GLY A 23 34.59 -2.66 55.80
C GLY A 23 34.16 -1.42 55.02
N LEU A 24 34.53 -0.22 55.50
CA LEU A 24 34.21 1.05 54.84
C LEU A 24 34.90 1.17 53.47
N VAL A 25 36.17 0.78 53.37
CA VAL A 25 36.91 0.79 52.10
C VAL A 25 36.29 -0.18 51.09
N LYS A 26 35.87 -1.37 51.53
CA LYS A 26 35.15 -2.33 50.65
C LYS A 26 33.82 -1.76 50.17
N LEU A 27 33.06 -1.11 51.06
CA LEU A 27 31.81 -0.45 50.69
C LEU A 27 32.06 0.64 49.65
N LEU A 28 33.07 1.48 49.86
CA LEU A 28 33.41 2.57 48.95
C LEU A 28 33.82 2.04 47.56
N LYS A 29 34.61 0.96 47.52
CA LYS A 29 34.99 0.29 46.26
C LYS A 29 33.76 -0.29 45.54
N ASN A 30 32.87 -0.95 46.28
CA ASN A 30 31.65 -1.50 45.70
C ASN A 30 30.73 -0.40 45.15
N GLN A 31 30.62 0.74 45.85
CA GLN A 31 29.88 1.91 45.36
C GLN A 31 30.52 2.51 44.10
N GLN A 32 31.86 2.59 44.04
CA GLN A 32 32.58 3.06 42.86
C GLN A 32 32.30 2.16 41.64
N GLU A 33 32.36 0.83 41.82
CA GLU A 33 32.06 -0.14 40.76
C GLU A 33 30.61 0.00 40.29
N GLN A 34 29.64 0.13 41.20
CA GLN A 34 28.23 0.36 40.85
C GLN A 34 28.01 1.66 40.07
N LEU A 35 28.72 2.74 40.42
CA LEU A 35 28.65 3.98 39.67
C LEU A 35 29.24 3.83 38.27
N GLU A 36 30.32 3.08 38.13
CA GLU A 36 30.94 2.83 36.83
C GLU A 36 30.04 1.97 35.92
N THR A 37 29.35 0.97 36.46
CA THR A 37 28.38 0.17 35.70
C THR A 37 27.19 1.02 35.26
N LEU A 38 26.64 1.85 36.16
CA LEU A 38 25.54 2.77 35.83
C LEU A 38 25.93 3.77 34.74
N LEU A 39 27.17 4.27 34.75
CA LEU A 39 27.66 5.18 33.72
C LEU A 39 27.73 4.50 32.34
N LYS A 40 28.18 3.24 32.29
CA LYS A 40 28.19 2.43 31.05
C LYS A 40 26.77 2.16 30.55
N GLU A 41 25.86 1.78 31.43
CA GLU A 41 24.45 1.55 31.07
C GLU A 41 23.77 2.82 30.55
N ARG A 42 24.02 3.97 31.18
CA ARG A 42 23.50 5.27 30.72
C ARG A 42 23.98 5.60 29.31
N LYS A 43 25.25 5.33 29.00
CA LYS A 43 25.81 5.54 27.67
C LYS A 43 25.13 4.65 26.62
N ILE A 44 24.94 3.37 26.92
CA ILE A 44 24.23 2.44 26.03
C ILE A 44 22.79 2.92 25.78
N LEU A 45 22.11 3.41 26.82
CA LEU A 45 20.76 3.94 26.69
C LEU A 45 20.73 5.20 25.82
N GLU A 46 21.67 6.11 26.01
CA GLU A 46 21.81 7.32 25.20
C GLU A 46 22.04 6.99 23.72
N ASP A 47 22.96 6.08 23.43
CA ASP A 47 23.26 5.64 22.06
C ASP A 47 22.03 4.97 21.40
N ARG A 48 21.26 4.20 22.18
CA ARG A 48 20.01 3.59 21.70
C ARG A 48 18.94 4.64 21.41
N ILE A 49 18.80 5.66 22.26
CA ILE A 49 17.84 6.75 22.03
C ILE A 49 18.21 7.54 20.77
N LYS A 50 19.51 7.86 20.59
CA LYS A 50 20.02 8.56 19.39
C LYS A 50 19.73 7.77 18.12
N THR A 51 20.10 6.50 18.08
CA THR A 51 19.86 5.65 16.90
C THR A 51 18.38 5.48 16.57
N GLN A 52 17.51 5.38 17.59
CA GLN A 52 16.06 5.36 17.37
C GLN A 52 15.54 6.69 16.81
N HIS A 53 16.02 7.81 17.34
CA HIS A 53 15.65 9.14 16.86
C HIS A 53 16.08 9.36 15.41
N ASP A 54 17.32 9.03 15.06
CA ASP A 54 17.84 9.17 13.70
C ASP A 54 17.04 8.32 12.70
N ARG A 55 16.66 7.10 13.10
CA ARG A 55 15.78 6.25 12.30
C ARG A 55 14.41 6.89 12.10
N TRP A 56 13.77 7.39 13.16
CA TRP A 56 12.47 8.05 13.05
C TRP A 56 12.51 9.28 12.15
N VAL A 57 13.56 10.11 12.26
CA VAL A 57 13.75 11.28 11.39
C VAL A 57 13.92 10.85 9.93
N SER A 58 14.64 9.76 9.68
CA SER A 58 14.82 9.21 8.33
C SER A 58 13.50 8.68 7.75
N ASP A 59 12.71 7.96 8.55
CA ASP A 59 11.41 7.43 8.15
C ASP A 59 10.44 8.58 7.83
N ILE A 60 10.40 9.64 8.65
CA ILE A 60 9.57 10.84 8.39
C ILE A 60 9.93 11.48 7.05
N ARG A 61 11.23 11.69 6.78
CA ARG A 61 11.68 12.27 5.50
C ARG A 61 11.28 11.42 4.30
N LEU A 62 11.43 10.09 4.43
CA LEU A 62 11.02 9.15 3.38
C LEU A 62 9.52 9.25 3.07
N TYR A 63 8.69 9.33 4.11
CA TYR A 63 7.25 9.47 3.91
C TYR A 63 6.87 10.82 3.30
N ASP A 64 7.52 11.92 3.72
CA ASP A 64 7.32 13.23 3.12
C ASP A 64 7.68 13.23 1.63
N ASP A 65 8.81 12.61 1.27
CA ASP A 65 9.25 12.48 -0.13
C ASP A 65 8.24 11.66 -0.96
N HIS A 66 7.73 10.55 -0.41
CA HIS A 66 6.68 9.76 -1.06
C HIS A 66 5.38 10.55 -1.24
N ILE A 67 4.96 11.32 -0.23
CA ILE A 67 3.77 12.17 -0.32
C ILE A 67 3.94 13.22 -1.42
N LEU A 68 5.11 13.87 -1.48
CA LEU A 68 5.42 14.84 -2.52
C LEU A 68 5.41 14.21 -3.92
N GLN A 69 5.96 13.01 -4.07
CA GLN A 69 5.97 12.28 -5.33
C GLN A 69 4.54 11.92 -5.78
N ILE A 70 3.72 11.36 -4.89
CA ILE A 70 2.33 11.00 -5.19
C ILE A 70 1.53 12.26 -5.57
N LYS A 71 1.71 13.36 -4.84
CA LYS A 71 1.03 14.63 -5.11
C LYS A 71 1.42 15.20 -6.48
N GLY A 72 2.70 15.15 -6.84
CA GLY A 72 3.18 15.55 -8.16
C GLY A 72 2.56 14.72 -9.28
N GLY A 73 2.57 13.38 -9.14
CA GLY A 73 1.98 12.47 -10.12
C GLY A 73 0.46 12.59 -10.26
N LEU A 74 -0.24 12.98 -9.18
CA LEU A 74 -1.67 13.29 -9.23
C LEU A 74 -1.94 14.55 -10.07
N MET A 75 -1.22 15.65 -9.79
CA MET A 75 -1.37 16.89 -10.56
C MET A 75 -1.07 16.70 -12.05
N GLU A 76 -0.06 15.89 -12.38
CA GLU A 76 0.26 15.57 -13.77
C GLU A 76 -0.89 14.84 -14.45
N LYS A 77 -1.50 13.84 -13.79
CA LYS A 77 -2.68 13.14 -14.33
C LYS A 77 -3.89 14.05 -14.49
N ASP A 78 -4.15 14.92 -13.52
CA ASP A 78 -5.26 15.88 -13.59
C ASP A 78 -5.08 16.84 -14.77
N MET A 79 -3.87 17.37 -14.96
CA MET A 79 -3.57 18.22 -16.12
C MET A 79 -3.67 17.46 -17.44
N ALA A 80 -3.23 16.22 -17.51
CA ALA A 80 -3.38 15.39 -18.70
C ALA A 80 -4.86 15.14 -19.05
N CYS A 81 -5.70 14.90 -18.04
CA CYS A 81 -7.14 14.72 -18.23
C CYS A 81 -7.81 16.02 -18.74
N LEU A 82 -7.47 17.16 -18.14
CA LEU A 82 -7.95 18.48 -18.59
C LEU A 82 -7.52 18.79 -20.04
N LEU A 83 -6.29 18.46 -20.41
CA LEU A 83 -5.77 18.65 -21.76
C LEU A 83 -6.57 17.82 -22.77
N GLU A 84 -6.78 16.53 -22.50
CA GLU A 84 -7.55 15.66 -23.41
C GLU A 84 -9.02 16.09 -23.50
N ALA A 85 -9.62 16.55 -22.41
CA ALA A 85 -10.97 17.13 -22.43
C ALA A 85 -11.03 18.38 -23.33
N ALA A 86 -10.12 19.34 -23.14
CA ALA A 86 -10.06 20.57 -23.93
C ALA A 86 -9.81 20.29 -25.43
N LYS A 87 -8.98 19.29 -25.74
CA LYS A 87 -8.77 18.82 -27.11
C LYS A 87 -10.04 18.21 -27.71
N GLY A 88 -10.78 17.44 -26.94
CA GLY A 88 -12.09 16.90 -27.32
C GLY A 88 -13.09 18.01 -27.65
N ASP A 89 -13.22 19.00 -26.76
CA ASP A 89 -14.11 20.15 -26.94
C ASP A 89 -13.76 20.96 -28.20
N LEU A 90 -12.46 21.18 -28.44
CA LEU A 90 -11.99 21.84 -29.65
C LEU A 90 -12.38 21.07 -30.91
N MET A 91 -12.15 19.75 -30.93
CA MET A 91 -12.50 18.90 -32.08
C MET A 91 -14.00 18.91 -32.35
N LEU A 92 -14.81 18.81 -31.29
CA LEU A 92 -16.27 18.89 -31.40
C LEU A 92 -16.71 20.24 -31.97
N GLY A 93 -16.13 21.34 -31.48
CA GLY A 93 -16.40 22.69 -31.99
C GLY A 93 -16.01 22.86 -33.46
N LEU A 94 -14.88 22.27 -33.89
CA LEU A 94 -14.47 22.25 -35.30
C LEU A 94 -15.47 21.48 -36.16
N LYS A 95 -15.91 20.29 -35.70
CA LYS A 95 -16.89 19.46 -36.42
C LYS A 95 -18.26 20.13 -36.52
N GLN A 96 -18.72 20.76 -35.44
CA GLN A 96 -19.98 21.50 -35.46
C GLN A 96 -19.93 22.68 -36.44
N ARG A 97 -18.82 23.42 -36.49
CA ARG A 97 -18.63 24.50 -37.48
C ARG A 97 -18.61 23.96 -38.91
N GLU A 98 -17.93 22.84 -39.13
CA GLU A 98 -17.88 22.17 -40.43
C GLU A 98 -19.29 21.77 -40.90
N VAL A 99 -20.11 21.21 -40.03
CA VAL A 99 -21.52 20.88 -40.34
C VAL A 99 -22.32 22.13 -40.68
N SER A 100 -22.21 23.19 -39.87
CA SER A 100 -22.91 24.46 -40.14
C SER A 100 -22.51 25.07 -41.48
N LEU A 101 -21.23 24.99 -41.87
CA LEU A 101 -20.75 25.50 -43.15
C LEU A 101 -21.30 24.71 -44.33
N HIS A 102 -21.31 23.37 -44.25
CA HIS A 102 -21.91 22.54 -45.30
C HIS A 102 -23.40 22.80 -45.43
N LYS A 103 -24.11 22.96 -44.30
CA LYS A 103 -25.52 23.33 -44.29
C LYS A 103 -25.76 24.66 -45.00
N LEU A 104 -24.99 25.70 -44.68
CA LEU A 104 -25.10 27.01 -45.32
C LEU A 104 -24.84 26.94 -46.83
N LYS A 105 -23.82 26.20 -47.26
CA LYS A 105 -23.54 25.99 -48.70
C LYS A 105 -24.68 25.28 -49.40
N PHE A 106 -25.28 24.28 -48.76
CA PHE A 106 -26.41 23.55 -49.31
C PHE A 106 -27.62 24.47 -49.48
N GLU A 107 -27.97 25.23 -48.45
CA GLU A 107 -29.05 26.24 -48.50
C GLU A 107 -28.80 27.25 -49.62
N GLN A 108 -27.58 27.77 -49.75
CA GLN A 108 -27.22 28.68 -50.85
C GLN A 108 -27.43 28.04 -52.24
N THR A 109 -26.99 26.80 -52.43
CA THR A 109 -27.18 26.11 -53.72
C THR A 109 -28.65 25.79 -54.02
N GLU A 110 -29.47 25.61 -52.99
CA GLU A 110 -30.90 25.38 -53.12
C GLU A 110 -31.62 26.68 -53.57
N ASP A 111 -31.25 27.81 -52.98
CA ASP A 111 -31.73 29.14 -53.39
C ASP A 111 -31.31 29.45 -54.85
N GLU A 112 -30.04 29.24 -55.21
CA GLU A 112 -29.55 29.44 -56.58
C GLU A 112 -30.28 28.53 -57.58
N LEU A 113 -30.56 27.27 -57.21
CA LEU A 113 -31.32 26.35 -58.05
C LEU A 113 -32.76 26.83 -58.26
N ALA A 114 -33.42 27.34 -57.23
CA ALA A 114 -34.76 27.90 -57.32
C ALA A 114 -34.79 29.10 -58.29
N ASP A 115 -33.79 29.99 -58.21
CA ASP A 115 -33.65 31.12 -59.14
C ASP A 115 -33.45 30.64 -60.58
N PHE A 116 -32.60 29.64 -60.82
CA PHE A 116 -32.41 29.08 -62.15
C PHE A 116 -33.68 28.42 -62.71
N GLN A 117 -34.44 27.70 -61.88
CA GLN A 117 -35.71 27.11 -62.28
C GLN A 117 -36.73 28.18 -62.67
N ALA A 118 -36.82 29.28 -61.91
CA ALA A 118 -37.68 30.42 -62.24
C ALA A 118 -37.28 31.07 -63.57
N LEU A 119 -35.98 31.28 -63.80
CA LEU A 119 -35.45 31.82 -65.05
C LEU A 119 -35.80 30.92 -66.25
N PHE A 120 -35.63 29.60 -66.09
CA PHE A 120 -35.97 28.63 -67.14
C PHE A 120 -37.47 28.61 -67.44
N GLY A 121 -38.30 28.71 -66.40
CA GLY A 121 -39.75 28.85 -66.53
C GLY A 121 -40.13 30.07 -67.37
N TYR A 122 -39.53 31.23 -67.07
CA TYR A 122 -39.73 32.47 -67.83
C TYR A 122 -39.28 32.35 -69.29
N LEU A 123 -38.11 31.77 -69.56
CA LEU A 123 -37.61 31.54 -70.92
C LEU A 123 -38.52 30.59 -71.71
N SER A 124 -39.01 29.52 -71.07
CA SER A 124 -39.92 28.56 -71.70
C SER A 124 -41.29 29.19 -72.02
N GLN A 125 -41.78 30.08 -71.14
CA GLN A 125 -43.01 30.84 -71.35
C GLN A 125 -42.87 31.85 -72.50
N SER A 126 -41.80 32.64 -72.51
CA SER A 126 -41.55 33.63 -73.57
C SER A 126 -41.34 32.97 -74.94
N LEU A 127 -40.71 31.79 -75.00
CA LEU A 127 -40.61 31.01 -76.24
C LEU A 127 -42.00 30.54 -76.74
N LYS A 128 -42.90 30.14 -75.84
CA LYS A 128 -44.28 29.76 -76.18
C LYS A 128 -45.14 30.94 -76.61
N GLU A 129 -44.92 32.14 -76.07
CA GLU A 129 -45.60 33.38 -76.48
C GLU A 129 -45.13 33.83 -77.87
N ASN A 130 -43.82 33.85 -78.11
CA ASN A 130 -43.24 34.17 -79.42
C ASN A 130 -43.59 33.14 -80.51
N SER A 131 -43.85 31.88 -80.13
CA SER A 131 -44.36 30.83 -81.02
C SER A 131 -45.83 31.04 -81.43
N LYS A 132 -46.62 31.83 -80.70
CA LYS A 132 -48.03 32.11 -81.04
C LYS A 132 -48.19 33.31 -81.96
N GLU A 133 -47.17 34.16 -82.10
CA GLU A 133 -47.19 35.34 -82.97
C GLU A 133 -46.80 35.05 -84.43
N THR A 134 -46.29 33.86 -84.74
CA THR A 134 -45.92 33.44 -86.12
C THR A 134 -46.93 32.48 -86.77
N ALA A 135 -48.11 32.33 -86.19
CA ALA A 135 -49.16 31.44 -86.71
C ALA A 135 -50.09 32.13 -87.73
N ASN A 136 -49.54 32.71 -88.81
CA ASN A 136 -50.29 33.00 -90.03
C ASN A 136 -49.35 33.17 -91.23
N GLY A 137 -49.14 32.08 -91.98
CA GLY A 137 -48.39 32.08 -93.23
C GLY A 137 -48.58 30.76 -93.97
N LYS A 138 -49.29 30.82 -95.11
CA LYS A 138 -49.75 29.69 -95.92
C LYS A 138 -48.71 29.35 -97.00
N GLY A 139 -48.23 28.09 -96.98
CA GLY A 139 -47.65 27.32 -98.11
C GLY A 139 -46.38 27.88 -98.77
N PRO A 140 -45.78 27.21 -99.78
CA PRO A 140 -46.00 25.87 -100.33
C PRO A 140 -44.72 25.00 -100.25
N GLY A 141 -44.82 23.74 -100.68
CA GLY A 141 -43.79 22.72 -100.50
C GLY A 141 -42.44 22.97 -101.21
N HIS A 142 -41.43 22.24 -100.77
CA HIS A 142 -40.32 21.82 -101.63
C HIS A 142 -39.53 20.66 -100.97
N SER A 143 -39.40 19.58 -101.73
CA SER A 143 -38.25 18.66 -101.85
C SER A 143 -37.20 18.58 -100.73
N ASP A 144 -36.90 17.33 -100.33
CA ASP A 144 -35.53 16.84 -100.14
C ASP A 144 -34.57 17.56 -99.18
N LEU A 145 -34.97 17.84 -97.93
CA LEU A 145 -34.05 18.32 -96.88
C LEU A 145 -33.81 17.37 -95.70
N LYS A 146 -34.43 16.18 -95.69
CA LYS A 146 -34.30 15.18 -94.58
C LYS A 146 -32.88 14.65 -94.32
N SER A 147 -31.90 14.98 -95.15
CA SER A 147 -30.52 14.51 -95.04
C SER A 147 -29.64 15.42 -94.16
N GLY A 148 -29.92 16.72 -94.05
CA GLY A 148 -29.08 17.68 -93.33
C GLY A 148 -29.28 17.72 -91.81
N GLU A 149 -30.54 17.76 -91.37
CA GLU A 149 -30.91 17.78 -89.95
C GLU A 149 -30.63 16.45 -89.25
N ALA A 150 -30.92 15.33 -89.90
CA ALA A 150 -30.61 13.99 -89.37
C ALA A 150 -29.11 13.80 -89.14
N LYS A 151 -28.27 14.28 -90.07
CA LYS A 151 -26.80 14.25 -89.93
C LYS A 151 -26.28 15.16 -88.81
N LYS A 152 -26.92 16.31 -88.58
CA LYS A 152 -26.57 17.21 -87.48
C LYS A 152 -26.91 16.58 -86.12
N LEU A 153 -28.07 15.95 -86.02
CA LEU A 153 -28.53 15.23 -84.83
C LEU A 153 -27.65 14.00 -84.53
N GLU A 154 -27.24 13.28 -85.58
CA GLU A 154 -26.32 12.14 -85.46
C GLU A 154 -24.93 12.56 -84.97
N ALA A 155 -24.40 13.69 -85.46
CA ALA A 155 -23.15 14.27 -84.97
C ALA A 155 -23.23 14.70 -83.49
N GLU A 156 -24.38 15.23 -83.05
CA GLU A 156 -24.61 15.62 -81.66
C GLU A 156 -24.75 14.41 -80.72
N VAL A 157 -25.37 13.33 -81.19
CA VAL A 157 -25.43 12.04 -80.46
C VAL A 157 -24.02 11.46 -80.28
N GLU A 158 -23.18 11.46 -81.32
CA GLU A 158 -21.80 10.98 -81.21
C GLU A 158 -20.94 11.87 -80.30
N MET A 159 -21.15 13.20 -80.31
CA MET A 159 -20.52 14.11 -79.33
C MET A 159 -20.95 13.80 -77.89
N LEU A 160 -22.25 13.66 -77.62
CA LEU A 160 -22.77 13.35 -76.29
C LEU A 160 -22.30 11.98 -75.77
N LYS A 161 -22.07 11.02 -76.68
CA LYS A 161 -21.53 9.71 -76.37
C LYS A 161 -20.06 9.78 -75.98
N LEU A 162 -19.26 10.58 -76.69
CA LEU A 162 -17.86 10.85 -76.33
C LEU A 162 -17.76 11.57 -74.98
N GLU A 163 -18.59 12.59 -74.74
CA GLU A 163 -18.67 13.30 -73.46
C GLU A 163 -19.07 12.36 -72.31
N ASN A 164 -20.06 11.49 -72.53
CA ASN A 164 -20.45 10.46 -71.55
C ASN A 164 -19.32 9.46 -71.27
N GLN A 165 -18.61 8.99 -72.30
CA GLN A 165 -17.47 8.10 -72.09
C GLN A 165 -16.38 8.78 -71.26
N LYS A 166 -16.05 10.04 -71.58
CA LYS A 166 -15.10 10.84 -70.81
C LYS A 166 -15.52 10.99 -69.35
N LEU A 167 -16.78 11.35 -69.09
CA LEU A 167 -17.34 11.45 -67.75
C LEU A 167 -17.25 10.12 -66.99
N VAL A 168 -17.56 8.99 -67.64
CA VAL A 168 -17.44 7.66 -67.04
C VAL A 168 -16.00 7.35 -66.67
N PHE A 169 -15.02 7.67 -67.52
CA PHE A 169 -13.60 7.47 -67.20
C PHE A 169 -13.15 8.34 -66.01
N GLU A 170 -13.49 9.62 -66.00
CA GLU A 170 -13.19 10.53 -64.89
C GLU A 170 -13.82 10.04 -63.59
N LYS A 171 -15.12 9.70 -63.60
CA LYS A 171 -15.82 9.22 -62.39
C LYS A 171 -15.33 7.87 -61.89
N ASN A 172 -14.97 6.94 -62.78
CA ASN A 172 -14.36 5.68 -62.36
C ASN A 172 -12.96 5.89 -61.76
N SER A 173 -12.19 6.87 -62.26
CA SER A 173 -10.90 7.22 -61.68
C SER A 173 -11.04 7.86 -60.29
N GLU A 174 -12.03 8.74 -60.11
CA GLU A 174 -12.38 9.36 -58.84
C GLU A 174 -12.84 8.30 -57.83
N ALA A 175 -13.73 7.39 -58.24
CA ALA A 175 -14.18 6.27 -57.42
C ALA A 175 -13.02 5.36 -56.99
N SER A 176 -12.07 5.08 -57.90
CA SER A 176 -10.88 4.29 -57.60
C SER A 176 -9.95 5.00 -56.61
N ALA A 177 -9.80 6.33 -56.71
CA ALA A 177 -9.02 7.12 -55.77
C ALA A 177 -9.68 7.14 -54.38
N LEU A 178 -11.00 7.32 -54.31
CA LEU A 178 -11.77 7.27 -53.07
C LEU A 178 -11.71 5.88 -52.42
N GLN A 179 -11.79 4.81 -53.21
CA GLN A 179 -11.62 3.43 -52.71
C GLN A 179 -10.26 3.23 -52.04
N LYS A 180 -9.18 3.74 -52.66
CA LYS A 180 -7.83 3.69 -52.08
C LYS A 180 -7.74 4.50 -50.79
N GLY A 181 -8.32 5.70 -50.77
CA GLY A 181 -8.39 6.55 -49.58
C GLY A 181 -9.15 5.87 -48.43
N LYS A 182 -10.30 5.26 -48.72
CA LYS A 182 -11.07 4.45 -47.76
C LYS A 182 -10.21 3.34 -47.17
N ASN A 183 -9.55 2.54 -48.01
CA ASN A 183 -8.71 1.44 -47.54
C ASN A 183 -7.56 1.93 -46.66
N PHE A 184 -6.94 3.07 -47.01
CA PHE A 184 -5.89 3.67 -46.20
C PHE A 184 -6.39 4.11 -44.82
N VAL A 185 -7.51 4.84 -44.76
CA VAL A 185 -8.11 5.29 -43.49
C VAL A 185 -8.52 4.11 -42.63
N TRP A 186 -9.10 3.08 -43.23
CA TRP A 186 -9.50 1.86 -42.52
C TRP A 186 -8.29 1.13 -41.92
N ASN A 187 -7.21 0.97 -42.69
CA ASN A 187 -5.98 0.39 -42.19
C ASN A 187 -5.36 1.21 -41.04
N GLN A 188 -5.44 2.54 -41.09
CA GLN A 188 -4.97 3.39 -39.98
C GLN A 188 -5.84 3.23 -38.73
N TYR A 189 -7.16 3.09 -38.91
CA TYR A 189 -8.08 2.83 -37.83
C TYR A 189 -7.78 1.48 -37.16
N ASP A 190 -7.60 0.41 -37.96
CA ASP A 190 -7.28 -0.93 -37.45
C ASP A 190 -5.97 -0.94 -36.63
N ILE A 191 -4.94 -0.21 -37.08
CA ILE A 191 -3.68 -0.08 -36.35
C ILE A 191 -3.89 0.64 -35.01
N LEU A 192 -4.66 1.72 -35.01
CA LEU A 192 -4.95 2.49 -33.80
C LEU A 192 -5.76 1.66 -32.80
N GLU A 193 -6.81 0.99 -33.27
CA GLU A 193 -7.66 0.10 -32.47
C GLU A 193 -6.84 -1.03 -31.85
N SER A 194 -5.96 -1.67 -32.62
CA SER A 194 -5.04 -2.69 -32.12
C SER A 194 -4.07 -2.15 -31.07
N ASN A 195 -3.53 -0.94 -31.25
CA ASN A 195 -2.64 -0.30 -30.28
C ASN A 195 -3.36 0.00 -28.95
N LEU A 196 -4.57 0.56 -29.04
CA LEU A 196 -5.38 0.89 -27.87
C LEU A 196 -5.81 -0.36 -27.12
N THR A 197 -6.25 -1.39 -27.83
CA THR A 197 -6.63 -2.68 -27.25
C THR A 197 -5.44 -3.33 -26.54
N ASN A 198 -4.25 -3.29 -27.13
CA ASN A 198 -3.04 -3.81 -26.50
C ASN A 198 -2.66 -3.02 -25.23
N LYS A 199 -2.73 -1.69 -25.27
CA LYS A 199 -2.49 -0.85 -24.08
C LYS A 199 -3.48 -1.13 -22.96
N LEU A 200 -4.75 -1.29 -23.30
CA LEU A 200 -5.80 -1.63 -22.34
C LEU A 200 -5.49 -2.95 -21.66
N ARG A 201 -5.20 -4.01 -22.45
CA ARG A 201 -4.85 -5.33 -21.93
C ARG A 201 -3.62 -5.32 -21.02
N ILE A 202 -2.59 -4.54 -21.37
CA ILE A 202 -1.40 -4.38 -20.51
C ILE A 202 -1.78 -3.73 -19.17
N LYS A 203 -2.62 -2.70 -19.19
CA LYS A 203 -3.07 -2.01 -17.98
C LYS A 203 -3.96 -2.89 -17.12
N GLU A 204 -4.84 -3.68 -17.72
CA GLU A 204 -5.65 -4.67 -17.00
C GLU A 204 -4.77 -5.69 -16.28
N ALA A 205 -3.76 -6.25 -16.95
CA ALA A 205 -2.82 -7.19 -16.33
C ALA A 205 -1.98 -6.55 -15.20
N GLU A 206 -1.60 -5.27 -15.34
CA GLU A 206 -0.89 -4.53 -14.28
C GLU A 206 -1.77 -4.32 -13.04
N VAL A 207 -3.06 -4.00 -13.24
CA VAL A 207 -4.05 -3.84 -12.17
C VAL A 207 -4.32 -5.17 -11.48
N GLU A 208 -4.49 -6.26 -12.24
CA GLU A 208 -4.71 -7.60 -11.69
C GLU A 208 -3.55 -8.01 -10.78
N LYS A 209 -2.31 -7.86 -11.26
CA LYS A 209 -1.10 -8.12 -10.47
C LYS A 209 -0.97 -7.24 -9.23
N ALA A 210 -1.38 -5.97 -9.29
CA ALA A 210 -1.39 -5.09 -8.13
C ALA A 210 -2.43 -5.54 -7.09
N ASN A 211 -3.62 -5.96 -7.54
CA ASN A 211 -4.67 -6.48 -6.67
C ASN A 211 -4.25 -7.78 -5.97
N GLU A 212 -3.55 -8.67 -6.67
CA GLU A 212 -2.97 -9.88 -6.06
C GLU A 212 -2.01 -9.54 -4.91
N LYS A 213 -1.11 -8.57 -5.13
CA LYS A 213 -0.19 -8.10 -4.08
C LYS A 213 -0.91 -7.46 -2.90
N ILE A 214 -1.96 -6.69 -3.16
CA ILE A 214 -2.79 -6.11 -2.09
C ILE A 214 -3.43 -7.23 -1.26
N ALA A 215 -3.97 -8.26 -1.92
CA ALA A 215 -4.54 -9.41 -1.23
C ALA A 215 -3.50 -10.16 -0.37
N GLU A 216 -2.29 -10.35 -0.87
CA GLU A 216 -1.19 -10.96 -0.12
C GLU A 216 -0.81 -10.12 1.12
N VAL A 217 -0.66 -8.80 0.96
CA VAL A 217 -0.37 -7.89 2.08
C VAL A 217 -1.50 -7.92 3.11
N LEU A 218 -2.76 -7.92 2.69
CA LEU A 218 -3.90 -8.03 3.60
C LEU A 218 -3.87 -9.34 4.39
N ALA A 219 -3.62 -10.48 3.74
CA ALA A 219 -3.51 -11.77 4.42
C ALA A 219 -2.37 -11.78 5.46
N THR A 220 -1.21 -11.19 5.13
CA THR A 220 -0.10 -11.09 6.09
C THR A 220 -0.42 -10.15 7.26
N ALA A 221 -1.15 -9.06 7.00
CA ALA A 221 -1.57 -8.12 8.04
C ALA A 221 -2.58 -8.78 9.01
N GLU A 222 -3.56 -9.52 8.49
CA GLU A 222 -4.53 -10.28 9.30
C GLU A 222 -3.83 -11.34 10.16
N LEU A 223 -2.85 -12.06 9.59
CA LEU A 223 -2.05 -13.03 10.34
C LEU A 223 -1.26 -12.37 11.47
N LEU A 224 -0.58 -11.25 11.20
CA LEU A 224 0.17 -10.51 12.21
C LEU A 224 -0.74 -9.98 13.32
N GLN A 225 -1.93 -9.49 12.96
CA GLN A 225 -2.93 -9.02 13.92
C GLN A 225 -3.36 -10.15 14.85
N SER A 226 -3.71 -11.32 14.31
CA SER A 226 -4.09 -12.48 15.13
C SER A 226 -2.96 -12.94 16.07
N SER A 227 -1.70 -12.93 15.60
CA SER A 227 -0.54 -13.25 16.44
C SER A 227 -0.32 -12.22 17.55
N ASN A 228 -0.58 -10.94 17.27
CA ASN A 228 -0.47 -9.88 18.26
C ASN A 228 -1.56 -10.00 19.34
N ASP A 229 -2.78 -10.33 18.94
CA ASP A 229 -3.89 -10.57 19.87
C ASP A 229 -3.59 -11.75 20.79
N GLU A 230 -3.04 -12.86 20.28
CA GLU A 230 -2.61 -13.99 21.10
C GLU A 230 -1.52 -13.60 22.12
N LYS A 231 -0.53 -12.79 21.70
CA LYS A 231 0.51 -12.28 22.61
C LYS A 231 -0.10 -11.39 23.70
N ASN A 232 -1.05 -10.54 23.35
CA ASN A 232 -1.75 -9.69 24.31
C ASN A 232 -2.50 -10.53 25.36
N GLU A 233 -3.18 -11.60 24.94
CA GLU A 233 -3.85 -12.54 25.86
C GLU A 233 -2.86 -13.25 26.80
N ILE A 234 -1.67 -13.62 26.31
CA ILE A 234 -0.61 -14.18 27.16
C ILE A 234 -0.11 -13.13 28.16
N ILE A 235 0.14 -11.90 27.72
CA ILE A 235 0.59 -10.79 28.57
C ILE A 235 -0.43 -10.51 29.67
N GLN A 236 -1.72 -10.44 29.34
CA GLN A 236 -2.78 -10.26 30.33
C GLN A 236 -2.79 -11.38 31.37
N ARG A 237 -2.69 -12.65 30.94
CA ARG A 237 -2.60 -13.79 31.86
C ARG A 237 -1.38 -13.74 32.76
N LEU A 238 -0.22 -13.32 32.23
CA LEU A 238 1.01 -13.17 33.01
C LEU A 238 0.88 -12.04 34.04
N ASN A 239 0.35 -10.88 33.63
CA ASN A 239 0.10 -9.75 34.54
C ASN A 239 -0.84 -10.14 35.68
N ALA A 240 -1.91 -10.88 35.39
CA ALA A 240 -2.82 -11.39 36.42
C ALA A 240 -2.11 -12.32 37.42
N LYS A 241 -1.22 -13.21 36.93
CA LYS A 241 -0.41 -14.08 37.81
C LYS A 241 0.57 -13.29 38.67
N VAL A 242 1.23 -12.28 38.11
CA VAL A 242 2.15 -11.40 38.85
C VAL A 242 1.38 -10.65 39.96
N ALA A 243 0.25 -10.04 39.63
CA ALA A 243 -0.59 -9.35 40.61
C ALA A 243 -1.03 -10.28 41.76
N LYS A 244 -1.37 -11.54 41.46
CA LYS A 244 -1.69 -12.55 42.48
C LYS A 244 -0.48 -12.87 43.36
N MET A 245 0.69 -13.14 42.78
CA MET A 245 1.91 -13.43 43.55
C MET A 245 2.34 -12.24 44.42
N GLU A 246 2.16 -11.01 43.95
CA GLU A 246 2.42 -9.80 44.74
C GLU A 246 1.47 -9.68 45.93
N ALA A 247 0.17 -9.98 45.74
CA ALA A 247 -0.80 -10.02 46.82
C ALA A 247 -0.46 -11.11 47.86
N ASP A 248 -0.14 -12.31 47.40
CA ASP A 248 0.29 -13.41 48.26
C ASP A 248 1.57 -13.03 49.04
N THR A 249 2.56 -12.43 48.38
CA THR A 249 3.81 -11.98 49.01
C THR A 249 3.56 -10.92 50.09
N LYS A 250 2.66 -9.96 49.85
CA LYS A 250 2.24 -8.98 50.85
C LYS A 250 1.61 -9.67 52.07
N LYS A 251 0.71 -10.63 51.83
CA LYS A 251 0.07 -11.43 52.88
C LYS A 251 1.08 -12.22 53.71
N TRP A 252 2.01 -12.96 53.08
CA TRP A 252 3.05 -13.71 53.78
C TRP A 252 3.97 -12.79 54.59
N LYS A 253 4.28 -11.59 54.10
CA LYS A 253 5.08 -10.59 54.84
C LYS A 253 4.36 -10.09 56.09
N GLU A 254 3.05 -9.87 56.03
CA GLU A 254 2.22 -9.51 57.18
C GLU A 254 2.18 -10.64 58.22
N GLU A 255 1.94 -11.88 57.79
CA GLU A 255 1.95 -13.06 58.66
C GLU A 255 3.31 -13.28 59.32
N THR A 256 4.40 -13.13 58.57
CA THR A 256 5.77 -13.21 59.09
C THR A 256 6.02 -12.13 60.15
N SER A 257 5.54 -10.91 59.91
CA SER A 257 5.65 -9.81 60.88
C SER A 257 4.84 -10.09 62.15
N LYS A 258 3.65 -10.67 62.02
CA LYS A 258 2.80 -11.10 63.15
C LYS A 258 3.48 -12.18 63.99
N LEU A 259 3.93 -13.27 63.35
CA LEU A 259 4.65 -14.36 64.02
C LEU A 259 5.94 -13.86 64.69
N SER A 260 6.66 -12.93 64.05
CA SER A 260 7.85 -12.33 64.64
C SER A 260 7.53 -11.57 65.94
N ARG A 261 6.42 -10.83 66.02
CA ARG A 261 5.96 -10.20 67.27
C ARG A 261 5.59 -11.23 68.34
N GLU A 262 4.88 -12.31 67.96
CA GLU A 262 4.49 -13.37 68.89
C GLU A 262 5.73 -14.08 69.47
N LEU A 263 6.73 -14.37 68.64
CA LEU A 263 8.01 -14.92 69.08
C LEU A 263 8.74 -13.99 70.05
N GLU A 264 8.75 -12.68 69.77
CA GLU A 264 9.35 -11.66 70.64
C GLU A 264 8.66 -11.63 72.02
N LEU A 265 7.33 -11.73 72.06
CA LEU A 265 6.56 -11.80 73.31
C LEU A 265 6.88 -13.07 74.10
N LEU A 266 6.92 -14.24 73.45
CA LEU A 266 7.31 -15.50 74.08
C LEU A 266 8.74 -15.46 74.61
N ARG A 267 9.67 -14.85 73.86
CA ARG A 267 11.05 -14.66 74.31
C ARG A 267 11.11 -13.80 75.56
N LYS A 268 10.35 -12.70 75.61
CA LYS A 268 10.25 -11.82 76.79
C LYS A 268 9.65 -12.54 78.01
N LEU A 269 8.60 -13.35 77.81
CA LEU A 269 8.02 -14.22 78.85
C LEU A 269 9.04 -15.24 79.38
N ARG A 270 9.81 -15.87 78.49
CA ARG A 270 10.87 -16.82 78.87
C ARG A 270 11.98 -16.13 79.66
N THR A 271 12.41 -14.93 79.27
CA THR A 271 13.42 -14.16 80.03
C THR A 271 12.89 -13.66 81.37
N ALA A 272 11.58 -13.41 81.51
CA ALA A 272 10.94 -13.09 82.79
C ALA A 272 10.80 -14.32 83.72
N GLN A 273 10.71 -15.53 83.16
CA GLN A 273 10.74 -16.79 83.93
C GLN A 273 12.16 -17.25 84.32
N ILE A 274 13.22 -16.75 83.67
CA ILE A 274 14.63 -17.03 84.04
C ILE A 274 15.08 -16.10 85.19
N THR A 275 14.24 -15.94 86.21
CA THR A 275 14.64 -15.45 87.54
C THR A 275 14.10 -16.35 88.65
N THR A 276 13.94 -17.64 88.36
CA THR A 276 13.81 -18.67 89.40
C THR A 276 14.86 -19.75 89.18
N VAL A 277 15.76 -19.80 90.17
CA VAL A 277 16.79 -20.80 90.45
C VAL A 277 16.32 -22.21 90.09
N MET A 278 17.05 -22.89 89.20
CA MET A 278 16.98 -24.35 89.10
C MET A 278 18.33 -24.94 89.49
N LYS A 279 18.28 -25.77 90.53
CA LYS A 279 19.39 -26.51 91.15
C LYS A 279 19.98 -27.56 90.21
N PRO A 280 21.26 -27.93 90.37
CA PRO A 280 21.89 -29.01 89.62
C PRO A 280 21.44 -30.38 90.14
N CYS A 281 21.07 -31.29 89.23
CA CYS A 281 20.89 -32.70 89.52
C CYS A 281 21.83 -33.55 88.66
N SER A 282 22.56 -34.41 89.36
CA SER A 282 23.55 -35.38 88.89
C SER A 282 22.90 -36.54 88.12
N ALA A 283 23.63 -37.02 87.11
CA ALA A 283 23.44 -38.19 86.24
C ALA A 283 23.17 -39.52 87.02
N PRO A 284 22.71 -40.66 86.42
CA PRO A 284 23.20 -41.18 85.13
C PRO A 284 22.24 -41.96 84.19
N VAL A 285 22.76 -42.06 82.96
CA VAL A 285 22.43 -42.89 81.80
C VAL A 285 21.87 -44.29 82.14
N ARG A 286 20.71 -44.62 81.56
CA ARG A 286 20.43 -45.96 80.99
C ARG A 286 19.54 -45.86 79.75
N THR A 287 20.03 -46.49 78.70
CA THR A 287 19.40 -46.80 77.42
C THR A 287 18.21 -47.75 77.59
N PHE A 288 17.10 -47.45 76.92
CA PHE A 288 16.10 -48.45 76.54
C PHE A 288 15.76 -48.28 75.06
N THR A 289 15.92 -49.37 74.33
CA THR A 289 15.53 -49.56 72.94
C THR A 289 14.06 -49.96 72.84
N SER A 290 13.48 -49.66 71.68
CA SER A 290 12.38 -50.35 70.99
C SER A 290 11.05 -49.59 70.84
N GLY A 291 10.61 -49.51 69.57
CA GLY A 291 9.22 -49.34 69.13
C GLY A 291 8.85 -47.94 68.69
N VAL A 292 8.09 -47.66 67.62
CA VAL A 292 7.40 -48.46 66.59
C VAL A 292 7.06 -47.46 65.45
N LYS A 293 7.10 -47.96 64.20
CA LYS A 293 6.43 -47.53 62.94
C LYS A 293 5.68 -46.18 62.88
N SER A 294 5.89 -45.45 61.76
CA SER A 294 4.81 -45.16 60.78
C SER A 294 5.34 -44.59 59.45
N CYS A 295 4.72 -45.09 58.35
CA CYS A 295 4.41 -44.51 57.03
C CYS A 295 4.97 -43.11 56.65
N GLY A 296 5.40 -42.79 55.43
CA GLY A 296 5.28 -43.43 54.12
C GLY A 296 5.24 -42.33 53.04
N ARG A 297 5.74 -42.67 51.84
CA ARG A 297 5.68 -41.97 50.53
C ARG A 297 6.71 -40.88 50.20
N ASP A 298 7.77 -41.35 49.53
CA ASP A 298 8.14 -41.13 48.12
C ASP A 298 8.21 -39.70 47.57
N CYS A 299 9.45 -39.26 47.34
CA CYS A 299 9.82 -38.18 46.43
C CYS A 299 10.45 -38.82 45.17
N ASN A 300 9.69 -38.91 44.08
CA ASN A 300 10.26 -39.26 42.78
C ASN A 300 10.57 -38.00 41.96
N LEU A 301 11.86 -37.91 41.64
CA LEU A 301 12.54 -37.12 40.64
C LEU A 301 12.25 -37.73 39.25
N VAL A 302 11.69 -36.97 38.29
CA VAL A 302 11.79 -37.33 36.86
C VAL A 302 11.87 -36.08 35.97
N ASP A 303 13.03 -35.97 35.35
CA ASP A 303 13.39 -35.58 33.98
C ASP A 303 12.72 -34.43 33.23
N ARG A 304 13.60 -33.48 32.94
CA ARG A 304 13.56 -32.44 31.92
C ARG A 304 13.66 -33.09 30.53
N LYS A 305 12.54 -33.13 29.80
CA LYS A 305 12.51 -33.53 28.39
C LYS A 305 12.87 -32.33 27.51
N VAL A 306 14.04 -32.39 26.89
CA VAL A 306 14.44 -31.53 25.76
C VAL A 306 13.72 -32.06 24.51
N LEU A 307 12.92 -31.20 23.87
CA LEU A 307 12.41 -31.41 22.52
C LEU A 307 12.98 -30.28 21.66
N GLN A 308 14.09 -30.56 20.98
CA GLN A 308 14.53 -29.78 19.83
C GLN A 308 13.80 -30.31 18.60
N SER A 309 12.95 -29.45 18.04
CA SER A 309 12.32 -29.62 16.74
C SER A 309 13.35 -29.28 15.66
N ALA A 310 13.63 -30.26 14.78
CA ALA A 310 14.36 -30.05 13.54
C ALA A 310 13.50 -29.26 12.54
N VAL A 311 14.09 -28.23 11.92
CA VAL A 311 13.56 -27.61 10.68
C VAL A 311 14.66 -27.74 9.62
N PRO A 312 14.35 -28.25 8.41
CA PRO A 312 15.32 -28.37 7.32
C PRO A 312 15.49 -27.03 6.59
N SER A 313 16.74 -26.63 6.38
CA SER A 313 17.10 -25.58 5.41
C SER A 313 17.02 -26.16 3.99
N LYS A 314 16.18 -25.57 3.15
CA LYS A 314 16.23 -25.71 1.69
C LYS A 314 16.31 -24.31 1.12
N ASP A 315 17.49 -23.95 0.62
CA ASP A 315 17.68 -22.91 -0.39
C ASP A 315 18.83 -23.33 -1.31
N ALA A 316 18.49 -23.57 -2.58
CA ALA A 316 19.38 -23.43 -3.73
C ALA A 316 18.51 -23.44 -4.98
N GLU A 317 17.96 -22.26 -5.26
CA GLU A 317 17.26 -21.95 -6.50
C GLU A 317 18.23 -21.96 -7.68
N LYS A 318 17.75 -22.55 -8.78
CA LYS A 318 18.43 -22.65 -10.06
C LYS A 318 18.56 -21.26 -10.70
N VAL A 319 19.78 -20.93 -11.07
CA VAL A 319 20.06 -20.00 -12.17
C VAL A 319 19.59 -20.64 -13.48
N LEU A 320 18.58 -20.06 -14.13
CA LEU A 320 18.34 -20.27 -15.56
C LEU A 320 18.29 -18.91 -16.24
N LYS A 321 19.35 -18.66 -17.02
CA LYS A 321 19.35 -17.69 -18.11
C LYS A 321 18.47 -18.23 -19.23
N ASN A 322 17.57 -17.39 -19.74
CA ASN A 322 17.30 -17.18 -21.16
C ASN A 322 16.54 -15.86 -21.29
#